data_AF-A0A8T4YYS8-F1
#
_entry.id   AF-A0A8T4YYS8-F1
#
_cell.length_a   1.000
_cell.length_b   1.000
_cell.length_c   1.000
_cell.angle_alpha   90.00
_cell.angle_beta   90.00
_cell.angle_gamma   90.00
#
_symmetry.space_group_name_H-M   'P 1'
#
loop_
_entity.id
_entity.type
_entity.pdbx_description
1 polymer ?
#
loop_
_entity_poly.entity_id
_entity_poly.type
_entity_poly.pdbx_seq_one_letter_code
_entity_poly.pdbx_strand_id
1 'polypeptide(L)'
;MAAVTGRIPVLILKEGSTRSRGREAQHNNIMAARVIAEAVRSSLGPKGMDKMLVDSLGDVTITNDGKTILDEMEVEHPAAKMMVEVAKAQDKEVGDGTTSVVVVAGELLNRAEDLLNKNIH
;
A
#
# COMPACT_ATOMS: atom_id res chain seq x y z
N MET A 1 34.89 -36.97 -26.65
CA MET A 1 33.52 -36.94 -26.12
C MET A 1 33.56 -36.46 -24.67
N ALA A 2 33.45 -35.15 -24.46
CA ALA A 2 33.50 -34.53 -23.14
C ALA A 2 32.10 -34.54 -22.52
N ALA A 3 31.94 -35.23 -21.39
CA ALA A 3 30.69 -35.31 -20.65
C ALA A 3 30.32 -33.93 -20.12
N VAL A 4 29.19 -33.40 -20.59
CA VAL A 4 28.55 -32.21 -20.04
C VAL A 4 28.08 -32.58 -18.63
N THR A 5 28.79 -32.07 -17.62
CA THR A 5 28.39 -32.17 -16.22
C THR A 5 27.14 -31.32 -16.03
N GLY A 6 25.98 -31.95 -16.19
CA GLY A 6 24.67 -31.33 -16.02
C GLY A 6 24.47 -30.88 -14.57
N ARG A 7 24.77 -29.61 -14.29
CA ARG A 7 24.22 -28.92 -13.12
C ARG A 7 22.73 -28.77 -13.38
N ILE A 8 21.92 -29.55 -12.69
CA ILE A 8 20.47 -29.36 -12.63
C ILE A 8 20.25 -27.89 -12.20
N PRO A 9 19.54 -27.06 -12.99
CA PRO A 9 19.29 -25.69 -12.59
C PRO A 9 18.44 -25.70 -11.32
N VAL A 10 18.99 -25.16 -10.23
CA VAL A 10 18.27 -25.02 -8.96
C VAL A 10 17.27 -23.89 -9.13
N LEU A 11 15.99 -24.24 -9.29
CA LEU A 11 14.89 -23.29 -9.21
C LEU A 11 14.74 -22.82 -7.76
N ILE A 12 15.29 -21.64 -7.46
CA ILE A 12 15.21 -21.02 -6.12
C ILE A 12 13.80 -20.47 -5.86
N LEU A 13 13.07 -20.12 -6.91
CA LEU A 13 11.73 -19.57 -6.82
C LEU A 13 10.77 -20.37 -7.70
N LYS A 14 9.51 -20.46 -7.28
CA LYS A 14 8.43 -21.10 -8.06
C LYS A 14 8.20 -20.35 -9.37
N GLU A 15 7.87 -21.05 -10.43
CA GLU A 15 7.46 -20.43 -11.70
C GLU A 15 6.31 -19.42 -11.48
N GLY A 16 6.42 -18.25 -12.09
CA GLY A 16 5.47 -17.14 -11.93
C GLY A 16 5.73 -16.21 -10.74
N SER A 17 6.76 -16.48 -9.92
CA SER A 17 7.14 -15.56 -8.85
C SER A 17 7.97 -14.39 -9.36
N THR A 18 7.62 -13.19 -8.92
CA THR A 18 8.38 -11.97 -9.15
C THR A 18 9.15 -11.59 -7.89
N ARG A 19 10.32 -10.98 -8.06
CA ARG A 19 11.15 -10.54 -6.93
C ARG A 19 11.75 -9.18 -7.21
N SER A 20 11.36 -8.18 -6.42
CA SER A 20 12.03 -6.91 -6.32
C SER A 20 13.08 -6.93 -5.20
N ARG A 21 14.16 -6.17 -5.33
CA ARG A 21 15.26 -6.08 -4.33
C ARG A 21 15.82 -4.67 -4.23
N GLY A 22 16.39 -4.35 -3.08
CA GLY A 22 17.13 -3.10 -2.86
C GLY A 22 16.26 -1.86 -2.99
N ARG A 23 16.82 -0.80 -3.61
CA ARG A 23 16.16 0.51 -3.73
C ARG A 23 14.86 0.46 -4.52
N GLU A 24 14.78 -0.37 -5.56
CA GLU A 24 13.57 -0.51 -6.37
C GLU A 24 12.40 -1.03 -5.51
N ALA A 25 12.65 -2.05 -4.67
CA ALA A 25 11.63 -2.56 -3.76
C ALA A 25 11.19 -1.49 -2.74
N GLN A 26 12.14 -0.73 -2.19
CA GLN A 26 11.84 0.35 -1.25
C GLN A 26 10.97 1.43 -1.90
N HIS A 27 11.36 1.90 -3.09
CA HIS A 27 10.63 2.91 -3.83
C HIS A 27 9.22 2.45 -4.21
N ASN A 28 9.07 1.23 -4.74
CA ASN A 28 7.76 0.69 -5.11
C ASN A 28 6.83 0.54 -3.89
N ASN A 29 7.37 0.09 -2.75
CA ASN A 29 6.60 -0.02 -1.50
C ASN A 29 6.13 1.35 -1.00
N ILE A 30 7.01 2.36 -0.99
CA ILE A 30 6.69 3.72 -0.56
C ILE A 30 5.66 4.34 -1.50
N MET A 31 5.85 4.22 -2.81
CA MET A 31 4.93 4.76 -3.81
C MET A 31 3.53 4.18 -3.65
N ALA A 32 3.40 2.85 -3.49
CA ALA A 32 2.13 2.20 -3.28
C ALA A 32 1.41 2.71 -2.01
N ALA A 33 2.13 2.89 -0.90
CA ALA A 33 1.56 3.42 0.34
C ALA A 33 1.16 4.91 0.22
N ARG A 34 1.95 5.70 -0.51
CA ARG A 34 1.65 7.12 -0.78
C ARG A 34 0.36 7.29 -1.58
N VAL A 35 0.15 6.47 -2.61
CA VAL A 35 -1.08 6.49 -3.43
C VAL A 35 -2.32 6.27 -2.55
N ILE A 36 -2.26 5.31 -1.62
CA ILE A 36 -3.35 5.06 -0.68
C ILE A 36 -3.59 6.26 0.23
N ALA A 37 -2.52 6.85 0.78
CA ALA A 37 -2.64 8.02 1.62
C ALA A 37 -3.24 9.23 0.88
N GLU A 38 -2.86 9.45 -0.38
CA GLU A 38 -3.42 10.51 -1.22
C GLU A 38 -4.91 10.30 -1.53
N ALA A 39 -5.34 9.04 -1.74
CA ALA A 39 -6.73 8.71 -2.03
C ALA A 39 -7.68 9.14 -0.89
N VAL A 40 -7.27 8.93 0.37
CA VAL A 40 -8.06 9.25 1.57
C VAL A 40 -7.78 10.65 2.12
N ARG A 41 -6.70 11.32 1.70
CA ARG A 41 -6.26 12.61 2.27
C ARG A 41 -7.34 13.68 2.23
N SER A 42 -8.08 13.78 1.13
CA SER A 42 -9.10 14.81 0.98
C SER A 42 -10.34 14.58 1.84
N SER A 43 -10.47 13.39 2.42
CA SER A 43 -11.57 12.99 3.29
C SER A 43 -11.29 13.31 4.78
N LEU A 44 -10.10 13.86 5.06
CA LEU A 44 -9.71 14.20 6.43
C LEU A 44 -10.34 15.52 6.92
N GLY A 45 -10.95 15.45 8.10
CA GLY A 45 -11.43 16.61 8.87
C GLY A 45 -12.89 16.99 8.60
N PRO A 46 -13.40 18.05 9.26
CA PRO A 46 -14.81 18.44 9.19
C PRO A 46 -15.23 19.04 7.83
N LYS A 47 -14.25 19.38 6.98
CA LYS A 47 -14.44 19.78 5.58
C LYS A 47 -13.91 18.72 4.62
N GLY A 48 -13.80 17.47 5.09
CA GLY A 48 -13.45 16.34 4.26
C GLY A 48 -14.45 16.16 3.13
N MET A 49 -13.96 15.79 1.95
CA MET A 49 -14.79 15.48 0.79
C MET A 49 -15.20 14.01 0.83
N ASP A 50 -16.49 13.77 0.70
CA ASP A 50 -17.02 12.43 0.46
C ASP A 50 -16.44 11.85 -0.83
N LYS A 51 -16.23 10.53 -0.82
CA LYS A 51 -15.85 9.75 -1.99
C LYS A 51 -17.05 8.97 -2.48
N MET A 52 -17.33 9.09 -3.77
CA MET A 52 -18.24 8.20 -4.47
C MET A 52 -17.44 7.00 -4.96
N LEU A 53 -17.71 5.84 -4.39
CA LEU A 53 -17.11 4.56 -4.72
C LEU A 53 -18.13 3.77 -5.52
N VAL A 54 -17.69 3.18 -6.61
CA VAL A 54 -18.54 2.37 -7.49
C VAL A 54 -17.88 1.01 -7.61
N ASP A 55 -18.59 -0.04 -7.22
CA ASP A 55 -18.08 -1.39 -7.30
C ASP A 55 -18.19 -1.97 -8.73
N SER A 56 -17.75 -3.22 -8.90
CA SER A 56 -17.81 -3.91 -10.19
C SER A 56 -19.23 -4.31 -10.63
N LEU A 57 -20.19 -4.33 -9.71
CA LEU A 57 -21.60 -4.64 -9.96
C LEU A 57 -22.44 -3.38 -10.24
N GLY A 58 -21.89 -2.20 -10.01
CA GLY A 58 -22.52 -0.88 -10.18
C GLY A 58 -23.16 -0.32 -8.92
N ASP A 59 -22.96 -0.94 -7.76
CA ASP A 59 -23.41 -0.41 -6.47
C ASP A 59 -22.56 0.81 -6.09
N VAL A 60 -23.24 1.84 -5.59
CA VAL A 60 -22.63 3.14 -5.28
C VAL A 60 -22.63 3.38 -3.77
N THR A 61 -21.44 3.53 -3.21
CA THR A 61 -21.23 3.88 -1.80
C THR A 61 -20.62 5.27 -1.72
N ILE A 62 -21.28 6.18 -1.00
CA ILE A 62 -20.77 7.53 -0.75
C ILE A 62 -20.37 7.63 0.72
N THR A 63 -19.07 7.86 0.99
CA THR A 63 -18.57 7.94 2.37
C THR A 63 -17.35 8.83 2.49
N ASN A 64 -17.16 9.39 3.70
CA ASN A 64 -15.94 10.08 4.13
C ASN A 64 -15.10 9.27 5.12
N ASP A 65 -15.59 8.10 5.57
CA ASP A 65 -14.87 7.27 6.52
C ASP A 65 -13.68 6.57 5.84
N GLY A 66 -12.47 6.82 6.36
CA GLY A 66 -11.24 6.28 5.81
C GLY A 66 -11.20 4.77 5.76
N LYS A 67 -11.76 4.07 6.76
CA LYS A 67 -11.81 2.60 6.75
C LYS A 67 -12.71 2.10 5.63
N THR A 68 -13.94 2.61 5.55
CA THR A 68 -14.91 2.21 4.53
C THR A 68 -14.38 2.48 3.13
N ILE A 69 -13.75 3.66 2.91
CA ILE A 69 -13.11 3.97 1.62
C ILE A 69 -12.06 2.92 1.26
N LEU A 70 -11.24 2.50 2.22
CA LEU A 70 -10.15 1.55 1.98
C LEU A 70 -10.60 0.09 1.84
N ASP A 71 -11.74 -0.27 2.45
CA ASP A 71 -12.33 -1.61 2.33
C ASP A 71 -12.96 -1.84 0.96
N GLU A 72 -13.55 -0.80 0.36
CA GLU A 72 -14.12 -0.84 -1.00
C GLU A 72 -13.05 -0.79 -2.11
N MET A 73 -11.81 -0.42 -1.78
CA MET A 73 -10.72 -0.36 -2.76
C MET A 73 -10.10 -1.76 -3.00
N GLU A 74 -10.12 -2.21 -4.26
CA GLU A 74 -9.38 -3.41 -4.66
C GLU A 74 -7.87 -3.15 -4.73
N VAL A 75 -7.17 -3.41 -3.63
CA VAL A 75 -5.72 -3.20 -3.52
C VAL A 75 -4.96 -4.51 -3.71
N GLU A 76 -4.08 -4.58 -4.71
CA GLU A 76 -3.22 -5.75 -4.95
C GLU A 76 -1.86 -5.66 -4.23
N HIS A 77 -1.26 -4.47 -4.22
CA HIS A 77 0.12 -4.28 -3.77
C HIS A 77 0.27 -4.54 -2.25
N PRO A 78 1.22 -5.37 -1.78
CA PRO A 78 1.35 -5.73 -0.36
C PRO A 78 1.52 -4.53 0.58
N ALA A 79 2.37 -3.57 0.23
CA ALA A 79 2.56 -2.36 1.04
C ALA A 79 1.28 -1.51 1.15
N ALA A 80 0.45 -1.48 0.11
CA ALA A 80 -0.81 -0.76 0.12
C ALA A 80 -1.85 -1.52 0.98
N LYS A 81 -1.89 -2.86 0.92
CA LYS A 81 -2.71 -3.68 1.84
C LYS A 81 -2.33 -3.42 3.29
N MET A 82 -1.04 -3.26 3.60
CA MET A 82 -0.60 -2.91 4.96
C MET A 82 -1.21 -1.57 5.43
N MET A 83 -1.35 -0.58 4.55
CA MET A 83 -2.00 0.70 4.90
C MET A 83 -3.48 0.52 5.24
N VAL A 84 -4.20 -0.35 4.51
CA VAL A 84 -5.59 -0.72 4.81
C VAL A 84 -5.69 -1.38 6.18
N GLU A 85 -4.81 -2.31 6.49
CA GLU A 85 -4.80 -2.99 7.79
C GLU A 85 -4.47 -2.05 8.95
N VAL A 86 -3.66 -1.02 8.73
CA VAL A 86 -3.42 0.05 9.74
C VAL A 86 -4.71 0.82 10.05
N ALA A 87 -5.49 1.19 9.03
CA ALA A 87 -6.79 1.84 9.24
C ALA A 87 -7.78 0.94 10.01
N LYS A 88 -7.86 -0.34 9.63
CA LYS A 88 -8.72 -1.33 10.32
C LYS A 88 -8.32 -1.53 11.78
N ALA A 89 -7.02 -1.60 12.06
CA ALA A 89 -6.53 -1.72 13.42
C ALA A 89 -6.91 -0.50 14.26
N GLN A 90 -6.74 0.70 13.71
CA GLN A 90 -7.11 1.95 14.38
C GLN A 90 -8.63 2.03 14.66
N ASP A 91 -9.45 1.64 13.69
CA ASP A 91 -10.91 1.58 13.84
C ASP A 91 -11.32 0.59 14.93
N LYS A 92 -10.71 -0.60 14.95
CA LYS A 92 -11.02 -1.63 15.95
C LYS A 92 -10.70 -1.21 17.38
N GLU A 93 -9.57 -0.53 17.57
CA GLU A 93 -9.09 -0.17 18.91
C GLU A 93 -9.74 1.12 19.45
N VAL A 94 -9.95 2.12 18.59
CA VAL A 94 -10.40 3.46 19.01
C VAL A 94 -11.70 3.89 18.34
N GLY A 95 -11.97 3.41 17.12
CA GLY A 95 -13.14 3.81 16.33
C GLY A 95 -13.05 5.21 15.72
N ASP A 96 -11.87 5.85 15.78
CA ASP A 96 -11.60 7.17 15.20
C ASP A 96 -10.13 7.29 14.76
N GLY A 97 -9.85 8.25 13.88
CA GLY A 97 -8.52 8.54 13.38
C GLY A 97 -8.07 7.62 12.25
N THR A 98 -9.00 6.86 11.65
CA THR A 98 -8.74 5.93 10.52
C THR A 98 -8.07 6.64 9.34
N THR A 99 -8.60 7.80 8.95
CA THR A 99 -8.00 8.63 7.89
C THR A 99 -6.68 9.24 8.34
N SER A 100 -6.61 9.74 9.58
CA SER A 100 -5.41 10.41 10.12
C SER A 100 -4.21 9.48 10.15
N VAL A 101 -4.37 8.24 10.62
CA VAL A 101 -3.27 7.29 10.75
C VAL A 101 -2.68 6.92 9.37
N VAL A 102 -3.53 6.78 8.35
CA VAL A 102 -3.10 6.46 6.99
C VAL A 102 -2.37 7.63 6.35
N VAL A 103 -2.89 8.86 6.50
CA VAL A 103 -2.24 10.07 5.98
C VAL A 103 -0.88 10.29 6.64
N VAL A 104 -0.79 10.11 7.95
CA VAL A 104 0.47 10.25 8.70
C VAL A 104 1.48 9.19 8.26
N ALA A 105 1.08 7.92 8.15
CA ALA A 105 1.96 6.86 7.69
C ALA A 105 2.48 7.12 6.26
N GLY A 106 1.61 7.59 5.36
CA GLY A 106 2.01 7.96 4.00
C GLY A 106 3.04 9.10 3.96
N GLU A 107 2.84 10.14 4.77
CA GLU A 107 3.79 11.27 4.85
C GLU A 107 5.12 10.85 5.50
N LEU A 108 5.11 9.97 6.50
CA LEU A 108 6.34 9.41 7.06
C LEU A 108 7.15 8.64 6.01
N LEU A 109 6.49 7.83 5.19
CA LEU A 109 7.14 7.10 4.10
C LEU A 109 7.67 8.05 3.01
N ASN A 110 6.93 9.12 2.69
CA ASN A 110 7.39 10.17 1.79
C ASN A 110 8.67 10.86 2.30
N ARG A 111 8.73 11.19 3.60
CA ARG A 111 9.96 11.73 4.21
C ARG A 111 11.09 10.71 4.29
N ALA A 112 10.78 9.44 4.52
CA ALA A 112 11.77 8.37 4.52
C ALA A 112 12.41 8.21 3.13
N GLU A 113 11.65 8.37 2.05
CA GLU A 113 12.17 8.36 0.69
C GLU A 113 13.27 9.40 0.46
N ASP A 114 13.07 10.64 0.93
CA ASP A 114 14.07 11.71 0.85
C ASP A 114 15.37 11.34 1.58
N LEU A 115 15.28 10.65 2.73
CA LEU A 115 16.42 10.19 3.50
C LEU A 115 17.17 9.05 2.80
N LEU A 116 16.42 8.08 2.25
CA LEU A 116 16.98 6.98 1.47
C LEU A 116 17.74 7.49 0.24
N ASN A 117 17.23 8.53 -0.44
CA ASN A 117 17.89 9.19 -1.55
C ASN A 117 19.22 9.85 -1.17
N LYS A 118 19.34 10.29 0.09
CA LYS A 118 20.59 10.83 0.68
C LYS A 118 21.53 9.73 1.21
N ASN A 119 21.22 8.45 0.98
CA ASN A 119 21.94 7.29 1.53
C ASN A 119 21.91 7.21 3.06
N ILE A 120 20.86 7.75 3.70
CA ILE A 120 20.64 7.59 5.14
C ILE A 120 19.80 6.32 5.31
N HIS A 121 20.31 5.37 6.09
CA HIS A 121 19.65 4.10 6.42
C HIS A 121 18.86 4.22 7.72
#